data_AF-A0A543CRE7-F1
#
_entry.id   AF-A0A543CRE7-F1
#
_cell.length_a   1.000
_cell.length_b   1.000
_cell.length_c   1.000
_cell.angle_alpha   90.00
_cell.angle_beta   90.00
_cell.angle_gamma   90.00
#
_symmetry.space_group_name_H-M   'P 1'
#
loop_
_entity.id
_entity.type
_entity.pdbx_description
1 polymer ?
#
loop_
_entity_poly.entity_id
_entity_poly.type
_entity_poly.pdbx_seq_one_letter_code
_entity_poly.pdbx_strand_id
1 'polypeptide(L)'
;MAAEWEPEHTVSAAEAAVLIGAGFPRLRGAPVDELATGWDNTVFLVGGDWIFRFPRRSVALPGVRREIELLPRLAPRLPLPVPVPELVGDPSPSYPWPFWGARHIPGRELAESGRPDDDRAAAAADLGAFLRALHELRPPAGTDLPRDPIGRGEPSVHAPKARERLARLVRDGRWEPDPAVERLLEAGDRIKPYTGPVSICHGDLHIRHLLVNDDGRATGVIDWGDLCMADRSVDLSLAYGGFTGPARTALLSAYGPVGAEREIRARVLAVFLCAALAEYAAGTGRSRLLHEALTGITRATTD
;
A
#
# COMPACT_ATOMS: atom_id res chain seq x y z
N MET A 1 -18.32 -18.49 13.72
CA MET A 1 -17.16 -17.58 13.62
C MET A 1 -17.32 -16.89 12.27
N ALA A 2 -17.93 -15.72 12.21
CA ALA A 2 -17.91 -14.93 10.97
C ALA A 2 -16.44 -14.71 10.61
N ALA A 3 -16.06 -15.03 9.37
CA ALA A 3 -14.67 -14.88 8.97
C ALA A 3 -14.27 -13.41 9.20
N GLU A 4 -13.07 -13.18 9.74
CA GLU A 4 -12.49 -11.87 10.11
C GLU A 4 -12.49 -10.79 8.98
N TRP A 5 -13.00 -11.17 7.82
CA TRP A 5 -12.87 -10.55 6.52
C TRP A 5 -14.21 -10.34 5.80
N GLU A 6 -15.34 -10.67 6.43
CA GLU A 6 -16.66 -10.42 5.83
C GLU A 6 -16.99 -8.92 5.80
N PRO A 7 -17.57 -8.43 4.68
CA PRO A 7 -17.97 -7.03 4.56
C PRO A 7 -19.18 -6.74 5.45
N GLU A 8 -19.14 -5.62 6.18
CA GLU A 8 -20.31 -5.11 6.92
C GLU A 8 -21.30 -4.44 5.94
N HIS A 9 -20.77 -3.79 4.90
CA HIS A 9 -21.55 -3.27 3.78
C HIS A 9 -20.93 -3.69 2.44
N THR A 10 -21.79 -4.16 1.54
CA THR A 10 -21.43 -4.39 0.14
C THR A 10 -22.22 -3.42 -0.71
N VAL A 11 -21.53 -2.76 -1.63
CA VAL A 11 -22.13 -1.87 -2.62
C VAL A 11 -21.94 -2.54 -3.97
N SER A 12 -23.04 -2.81 -4.66
CA SER A 12 -23.02 -3.26 -6.07
C SER A 12 -22.81 -2.08 -7.02
N ALA A 13 -22.40 -2.35 -8.26
CA ALA A 13 -22.27 -1.29 -9.27
C ALA A 13 -23.58 -0.50 -9.49
N ALA A 14 -24.74 -1.16 -9.41
CA ALA A 14 -26.04 -0.50 -9.52
C ALA A 14 -26.32 0.43 -8.34
N GLU A 15 -26.02 0.01 -7.11
CA GLU A 15 -26.17 0.85 -5.92
C GLU A 15 -25.17 2.03 -5.94
N ALA A 16 -23.92 1.79 -6.35
CA ALA A 16 -22.93 2.84 -6.53
C ALA A 16 -23.41 3.88 -7.56
N ALA A 17 -23.98 3.46 -8.70
CA ALA A 17 -24.53 4.37 -9.69
C ALA A 17 -25.64 5.28 -9.13
N VAL A 18 -26.51 4.73 -8.28
CA VAL A 18 -27.57 5.50 -7.60
C VAL A 18 -26.97 6.51 -6.62
N LEU A 19 -26.06 6.07 -5.74
CA LEU A 19 -25.41 6.94 -4.75
C LEU A 19 -24.61 8.07 -5.42
N ILE A 20 -23.84 7.74 -6.46
CA ILE A 20 -23.05 8.71 -7.23
C ILE A 20 -23.96 9.68 -7.99
N GLY A 21 -25.01 9.19 -8.66
CA GLY A 21 -25.92 10.05 -9.42
C GLY A 21 -26.81 10.96 -8.55
N ALA A 22 -26.98 10.60 -7.27
CA ALA A 22 -27.63 11.44 -6.26
C ALA A 22 -26.68 12.53 -5.73
N GLY A 23 -25.46 12.15 -5.32
CA GLY A 23 -24.47 13.09 -4.77
C GLY A 23 -23.81 14.00 -5.81
N PHE A 24 -23.65 13.51 -7.05
CA PHE A 24 -22.92 14.18 -8.12
C PHE A 24 -23.72 14.17 -9.42
N PRO A 25 -24.68 15.10 -9.61
CA PRO A 25 -25.61 15.08 -10.75
C PRO A 25 -24.96 15.03 -12.14
N ARG A 26 -23.71 15.52 -12.28
CA ARG A 26 -22.94 15.47 -13.54
C ARG A 26 -22.52 14.06 -13.95
N LEU A 27 -22.46 13.11 -13.00
CA LEU A 27 -22.10 11.70 -13.24
C LEU A 27 -23.32 10.79 -13.36
N ARG A 28 -24.54 11.35 -13.31
CA ARG A 28 -25.76 10.57 -13.42
C ARG A 28 -25.83 9.86 -14.78
N GLY A 29 -25.97 8.54 -14.75
CA GLY A 29 -26.02 7.70 -15.97
C GLY A 29 -24.65 7.36 -16.55
N ALA A 30 -23.54 7.77 -15.92
CA ALA A 30 -22.22 7.30 -16.31
C ALA A 30 -22.10 5.77 -16.07
N PRO A 31 -21.40 5.03 -16.94
CA PRO A 31 -21.05 3.63 -16.69
C PRO A 31 -20.33 3.49 -15.35
N VAL A 32 -20.66 2.43 -14.59
CA VAL A 32 -20.03 2.09 -13.31
C VAL A 32 -19.55 0.65 -13.42
N ASP A 33 -18.24 0.49 -13.55
CA ASP A 33 -17.58 -0.80 -13.68
C ASP A 33 -16.85 -1.12 -12.38
N GLU A 34 -17.07 -2.32 -11.83
CA GLU A 34 -16.28 -2.77 -10.67
C GLU A 34 -14.83 -2.99 -11.12
N LEU A 35 -13.91 -2.24 -10.52
CA LEU A 35 -12.48 -2.31 -10.85
C LEU A 35 -11.75 -3.27 -9.92
N ALA A 36 -12.03 -3.16 -8.63
CA ALA A 36 -11.40 -3.98 -7.61
C ALA A 36 -12.27 -4.07 -6.36
N THR A 37 -12.21 -5.22 -5.71
CA THR A 37 -12.77 -5.42 -4.38
C THR A 37 -11.63 -5.78 -3.44
N GLY A 38 -11.30 -4.86 -2.53
CA GLY A 38 -10.28 -5.03 -1.50
C GLY A 38 -10.88 -5.41 -0.15
N TRP A 39 -10.02 -5.49 0.86
CA TRP A 39 -10.43 -5.78 2.25
C TRP A 39 -11.33 -4.69 2.82
N ASP A 40 -10.99 -3.43 2.54
CA ASP A 40 -11.63 -2.27 3.18
C ASP A 40 -12.57 -1.51 2.26
N ASN A 41 -12.43 -1.65 0.93
CA ASN A 41 -13.18 -0.85 -0.04
C ASN A 41 -13.64 -1.68 -1.25
N THR A 42 -14.83 -1.37 -1.77
CA THR A 42 -15.18 -1.65 -3.17
C THR A 42 -14.79 -0.44 -4.02
N VAL A 43 -14.13 -0.70 -5.14
CA VAL A 43 -13.58 0.33 -6.03
C VAL A 43 -14.24 0.24 -7.40
N PHE A 44 -14.80 1.36 -7.86
CA PHE A 44 -15.46 1.45 -9.16
C PHE A 44 -14.76 2.43 -10.08
N LEU A 45 -14.62 2.06 -11.35
CA LEU A 45 -14.33 2.98 -12.44
C LEU A 45 -15.65 3.57 -12.95
N VAL A 46 -15.75 4.89 -12.99
CA VAL A 46 -16.98 5.62 -13.30
C VAL A 46 -16.75 6.57 -14.46
N GLY A 47 -17.47 6.34 -15.56
CA GLY A 47 -17.35 7.15 -16.78
C GLY A 47 -15.94 7.15 -17.40
N GLY A 48 -15.10 6.15 -17.10
CA GLY A 48 -13.73 6.02 -17.62
C GLY A 48 -12.66 6.89 -16.95
N ASP A 49 -13.06 7.94 -16.21
CA ASP A 49 -12.15 8.96 -15.70
C ASP A 49 -12.08 9.04 -14.16
N TRP A 50 -13.03 8.40 -13.47
CA TRP A 50 -13.18 8.52 -12.01
C TRP A 50 -13.03 7.18 -11.32
N ILE A 51 -12.30 7.17 -10.21
CA ILE A 51 -12.26 6.06 -9.27
C ILE A 51 -13.07 6.44 -8.05
N PHE A 52 -14.12 5.68 -7.77
CA PHE A 52 -14.91 5.80 -6.55
C PHE A 52 -14.58 4.67 -5.57
N ARG A 53 -14.33 5.03 -4.32
CA ARG A 53 -14.06 4.09 -3.22
C ARG A 53 -15.19 4.13 -2.20
N PHE A 54 -15.79 2.97 -1.98
CA PHE A 54 -16.83 2.75 -0.99
C PHE A 54 -16.28 1.86 0.13
N PRO A 55 -16.12 2.39 1.36
CA PRO A 55 -15.77 1.58 2.51
C PRO A 55 -16.72 0.40 2.71
N ARG A 56 -16.18 -0.74 3.14
CA ARG A 56 -16.96 -1.98 3.38
C ARG A 56 -16.97 -2.39 4.85
N ARG A 57 -16.15 -1.75 5.67
CA ARG A 57 -15.98 -2.05 7.09
C ARG A 57 -15.82 -0.77 7.90
N SER A 58 -16.43 -0.74 9.08
CA SER A 58 -16.33 0.39 10.01
C SER A 58 -14.88 0.69 10.43
N VAL A 59 -14.02 -0.34 10.50
CA VAL A 59 -12.60 -0.23 10.82
C VAL A 59 -11.81 0.64 9.82
N ALA A 60 -12.27 0.75 8.57
CA ALA A 60 -11.61 1.54 7.53
C ALA A 60 -11.97 3.03 7.59
N LEU A 61 -13.07 3.40 8.27
CA LEU A 61 -13.59 4.77 8.26
C LEU A 61 -12.63 5.84 8.78
N PRO A 62 -11.82 5.59 9.83
CA PRO A 62 -10.80 6.55 10.24
C PRO A 62 -9.78 6.83 9.13
N GLY A 63 -9.36 5.80 8.39
CA GLY A 63 -8.46 5.94 7.24
C GLY A 63 -9.09 6.74 6.12
N VAL A 64 -10.33 6.42 5.75
CA VAL A 64 -11.08 7.11 4.69
C VAL A 64 -11.23 8.61 4.98
N ARG A 65 -11.52 8.96 6.24
CA ARG A 65 -11.59 10.38 6.66
C ARG A 65 -10.23 11.08 6.54
N ARG A 66 -9.13 10.39 6.91
CA ARG A 66 -7.77 10.92 6.73
C ARG A 66 -7.44 11.12 5.25
N GLU A 67 -7.80 10.19 4.37
CA GLU A 67 -7.60 10.33 2.93
C GLU A 67 -8.30 11.58 2.39
N ILE A 68 -9.60 11.73 2.70
CA ILE A 68 -10.43 12.89 2.32
C ILE A 68 -9.81 14.20 2.77
N GLU A 69 -9.34 14.27 4.03
CA GLU A 69 -8.78 15.51 4.57
C GLU A 69 -7.37 15.82 4.03
N LEU A 70 -6.51 14.81 3.96
CA LEU A 70 -5.06 15.02 3.86
C LEU A 70 -4.52 14.90 2.45
N LEU A 71 -5.06 14.01 1.61
CA LEU A 71 -4.53 13.84 0.25
C LEU A 71 -4.58 15.13 -0.59
N PRO A 72 -5.65 15.96 -0.54
CA PRO A 72 -5.66 17.24 -1.25
C PRO A 72 -4.56 18.20 -0.77
N ARG A 73 -4.10 18.07 0.48
CA ARG A 73 -3.04 18.90 1.06
C ARG A 73 -1.65 18.34 0.78
N LEU A 74 -1.50 17.02 0.66
CA LEU A 74 -0.21 16.36 0.41
C LEU A 74 0.14 16.36 -1.08
N ALA A 75 -0.82 16.06 -1.95
CA ALA A 75 -0.60 15.86 -3.39
C ALA A 75 0.19 16.98 -4.10
N PRO A 76 -0.06 18.29 -3.85
CA PRO A 76 0.69 19.36 -4.52
C PRO A 76 2.19 19.40 -4.18
N ARG A 77 2.63 18.64 -3.17
CA ARG A 77 4.02 18.60 -2.69
C ARG A 77 4.72 17.30 -3.05
N LEU A 78 4.04 16.39 -3.74
CA LEU A 78 4.56 15.07 -4.09
C LEU A 78 4.91 15.02 -5.57
N PRO A 79 6.02 14.34 -5.96
CA PRO A 79 6.46 14.27 -7.34
C PRO A 79 5.69 13.22 -8.18
N LEU A 80 4.89 12.36 -7.54
CA LEU A 80 4.01 11.40 -8.21
C LEU A 80 2.55 11.69 -7.85
N PRO A 81 1.62 11.44 -8.79
CA PRO A 81 0.19 11.44 -8.52
C PRO A 81 -0.21 10.54 -7.35
N VAL A 82 -1.16 11.02 -6.55
CA VAL A 82 -1.87 10.28 -5.50
C VAL A 82 -3.38 10.51 -5.69
N PRO A 83 -4.26 9.61 -5.23
CA PRO A 83 -5.68 9.71 -5.55
C PRO A 83 -6.34 10.82 -4.72
N VAL A 84 -6.40 12.05 -5.26
CA VAL A 84 -6.97 13.22 -4.57
C VAL A 84 -8.49 13.12 -4.54
N PRO A 85 -9.14 13.00 -3.36
CA PRO A 85 -10.59 13.00 -3.26
C PRO A 85 -11.15 14.36 -3.69
N GLU A 86 -11.77 14.41 -4.86
CA GLU A 86 -12.40 15.63 -5.41
C GLU A 86 -13.93 15.62 -5.20
N LEU A 87 -14.52 14.43 -5.12
CA LEU A 87 -15.95 14.22 -4.98
C LEU A 87 -16.20 13.43 -3.69
N VAL A 88 -16.66 14.09 -2.62
CA VAL A 88 -16.91 13.44 -1.33
C VAL A 88 -18.41 13.28 -1.15
N GLY A 89 -18.85 12.02 -1.00
CA GLY A 89 -20.23 11.66 -0.78
C GLY A 89 -20.53 11.53 0.70
N ASP A 90 -21.63 12.13 1.14
CA ASP A 90 -22.08 12.08 2.53
C ASP A 90 -22.82 10.77 2.85
N PRO A 91 -22.79 10.33 4.13
CA PRO A 91 -23.69 9.31 4.64
C PRO A 91 -25.16 9.58 4.30
N SER A 92 -25.88 8.53 3.97
CA SER A 92 -27.31 8.53 3.63
C SER A 92 -28.02 7.32 4.27
N PRO A 93 -29.37 7.31 4.35
CA PRO A 93 -30.09 6.14 4.84
C PRO A 93 -29.80 4.84 4.07
N SER A 94 -29.46 4.92 2.79
CA SER A 94 -29.10 3.78 1.95
C SER A 94 -27.62 3.40 2.03
N TYR A 95 -26.76 4.27 2.56
CA TYR A 95 -25.33 4.00 2.74
C TYR A 95 -24.75 4.88 3.84
N PRO A 96 -24.43 4.34 5.03
CA PRO A 96 -24.20 5.14 6.24
C PRO A 96 -22.80 5.76 6.36
N TRP A 97 -21.95 5.60 5.36
CA TRP A 97 -20.54 5.96 5.43
C TRP A 97 -20.15 7.00 4.39
N PRO A 98 -19.11 7.81 4.66
CA PRO A 98 -18.52 8.63 3.61
C PRO A 98 -17.91 7.73 2.53
N PHE A 99 -18.01 8.18 1.28
CA PHE A 99 -17.31 7.60 0.15
C PHE A 99 -16.70 8.74 -0.65
N TRP A 100 -15.72 8.45 -1.51
CA TRP A 100 -15.11 9.50 -2.31
C TRP A 100 -14.72 9.05 -3.70
N GLY A 101 -14.68 10.02 -4.62
CA GLY A 101 -14.24 9.90 -6.00
C GLY A 101 -13.00 10.76 -6.27
N ALA A 102 -12.01 10.19 -6.95
CA ALA A 102 -10.82 10.88 -7.46
C ALA A 102 -10.60 10.58 -8.93
N ARG A 103 -9.75 11.37 -9.58
CA ARG A 103 -9.31 11.07 -10.95
C ARG A 103 -8.57 9.75 -11.00
N HIS A 104 -8.88 8.97 -12.03
CA HIS A 104 -8.16 7.74 -12.32
C HIS A 104 -6.71 8.04 -12.65
N ILE A 105 -5.79 7.43 -11.91
CA ILE A 105 -4.35 7.51 -12.17
C ILE A 105 -4.01 6.35 -13.11
N PRO A 106 -3.58 6.62 -14.35
CA PRO A 106 -3.26 5.57 -15.29
C PRO A 106 -2.02 4.81 -14.86
N GLY A 107 -2.04 3.49 -15.07
CA GLY A 107 -0.94 2.60 -14.78
C GLY A 107 -1.43 1.23 -14.32
N ARG A 108 -0.49 0.34 -14.10
CA ARG A 108 -0.74 -0.99 -13.56
C ARG A 108 -0.01 -1.14 -12.24
N GLU A 109 -0.59 -1.86 -11.28
CA GLU A 109 0.12 -2.25 -10.06
C GLU A 109 1.48 -2.87 -10.44
N LEU A 110 2.59 -2.45 -9.80
CA LEU A 110 3.92 -3.03 -10.04
C LEU A 110 3.85 -4.56 -9.94
N ALA A 111 3.07 -5.07 -8.98
CA ALA A 111 2.87 -6.49 -8.76
C ALA A 111 2.24 -7.24 -9.93
N GLU A 112 1.46 -6.55 -10.76
CA GLU A 112 0.76 -7.13 -11.90
C GLU A 112 1.44 -6.76 -13.24
N SER A 113 2.50 -5.95 -13.21
CA SER A 113 3.21 -5.48 -14.41
C SER A 113 3.90 -6.59 -15.20
N GLY A 114 4.37 -7.65 -14.52
CA GLY A 114 5.21 -8.68 -15.13
C GLY A 114 6.59 -8.16 -15.54
N ARG A 115 6.99 -6.96 -15.09
CA ARG A 115 8.26 -6.35 -15.44
C ARG A 115 9.42 -7.06 -14.72
N PRO A 116 10.47 -7.50 -15.44
CA PRO A 116 11.66 -8.09 -14.83
C PRO A 116 12.37 -7.11 -13.90
N ASP A 117 13.09 -7.61 -12.89
CA ASP A 117 13.77 -6.78 -11.88
C ASP A 117 14.78 -5.80 -12.49
N ASP A 118 15.51 -6.22 -13.52
CA ASP A 118 16.51 -5.41 -14.22
C ASP A 118 15.92 -4.21 -14.95
N ASP A 119 14.60 -4.20 -15.17
CA ASP A 119 13.87 -3.14 -15.87
C ASP A 119 13.06 -2.24 -14.90
N ARG A 120 13.32 -2.36 -13.58
CA ARG A 120 12.60 -1.56 -12.57
C ARG A 120 13.32 -0.30 -12.14
N ALA A 121 14.54 -0.05 -12.62
CA ALA A 121 15.39 1.02 -12.11
C ALA A 121 14.76 2.42 -12.22
N ALA A 122 14.00 2.69 -13.29
CA ALA A 122 13.37 3.99 -13.48
C ALA A 122 12.21 4.22 -12.50
N ALA A 123 11.28 3.26 -12.37
CA ALA A 123 10.23 3.29 -11.35
C ALA A 123 10.81 3.35 -9.92
N ALA A 124 11.92 2.65 -9.66
CA ALA A 124 12.57 2.65 -8.36
C ALA A 124 13.15 4.04 -8.02
N ALA A 125 13.78 4.72 -8.98
CA ALA A 125 14.28 6.08 -8.81
C ALA A 125 13.13 7.09 -8.58
N ASP A 126 12.05 6.98 -9.37
CA ASP A 126 10.85 7.82 -9.20
C ASP A 126 10.26 7.64 -7.79
N LEU A 127 10.16 6.39 -7.32
CA LEU A 127 9.70 6.08 -5.96
C LEU A 127 10.66 6.62 -4.89
N GLY A 128 11.97 6.52 -5.09
CA GLY A 128 12.96 7.06 -4.14
C GLY A 128 12.80 8.56 -3.95
N ALA A 129 12.63 9.31 -5.05
CA ALA A 129 12.34 10.73 -5.01
C ALA A 129 10.99 11.05 -4.33
N PHE A 130 9.96 10.23 -4.60
CA PHE A 130 8.67 10.33 -3.95
C PHE A 130 8.74 10.15 -2.43
N LEU A 131 9.39 9.08 -1.97
CA LEU A 131 9.54 8.78 -0.54
C LEU A 131 10.33 9.86 0.17
N ARG A 132 11.36 10.41 -0.48
CA ARG A 132 12.11 11.54 0.08
C ARG A 132 11.21 12.75 0.29
N ALA A 133 10.47 13.14 -0.75
CA ALA A 133 9.53 14.26 -0.66
C ALA A 133 8.50 14.04 0.45
N LEU A 134 7.86 12.87 0.50
CA LEU A 134 6.88 12.50 1.53
C LEU A 134 7.47 12.58 2.94
N HIS A 135 8.63 11.97 3.16
CA HIS A 135 9.26 11.89 4.49
C HIS A 135 9.87 13.21 4.98
N GLU A 136 10.03 14.20 4.09
CA GLU A 136 10.46 15.57 4.43
C GLU A 136 9.28 16.50 4.74
N LEU A 137 8.04 16.09 4.43
CA LEU A 137 6.84 16.89 4.75
C LEU A 137 6.62 16.99 6.25
N ARG A 138 6.08 18.15 6.66
CA ARG A 138 5.52 18.35 7.99
C ARG A 138 4.01 18.08 7.94
N PRO A 139 3.42 17.49 8.98
CA PRO A 139 1.97 17.36 9.08
C PRO A 139 1.30 18.72 8.88
N PRO A 140 0.22 18.82 8.07
CA PRO A 140 -0.50 20.07 7.94
C PRO A 140 -0.93 20.61 9.32
N ALA A 141 -1.03 21.93 9.45
CA ALA A 141 -1.42 22.53 10.72
C ALA A 141 -2.80 22.02 11.17
N GLY A 142 -2.92 21.61 12.44
CA GLY A 142 -4.16 21.12 13.02
C GLY A 142 -4.49 19.65 12.74
N THR A 143 -3.60 18.89 12.09
CA THR A 143 -3.82 17.46 11.82
C THR A 143 -3.15 16.59 12.88
N ASP A 144 -3.89 15.66 13.47
CA ASP A 144 -3.35 14.61 14.32
C ASP A 144 -3.34 13.28 13.57
N LEU A 145 -2.14 12.85 13.16
CA LEU A 145 -1.93 11.58 12.48
C LEU A 145 -1.60 10.50 13.52
N PRO A 146 -2.20 9.30 13.42
CA PRO A 146 -1.87 8.22 14.34
C PRO A 146 -0.39 7.89 14.26
N ARG A 147 0.24 7.58 15.40
CA ARG A 147 1.64 7.18 15.46
C ARG A 147 1.74 5.66 15.38
N ASP A 148 2.22 5.17 14.24
CA ASP A 148 2.42 3.76 13.89
C ASP A 148 1.40 2.81 14.58
N PRO A 149 0.09 2.94 14.24
CA PRO A 149 -0.98 2.38 15.06
C PRO A 149 -0.96 0.86 15.18
N ILE A 150 -0.25 0.17 14.28
CA ILE A 150 -0.12 -1.29 14.27
C ILE A 150 1.34 -1.77 14.38
N GLY A 151 2.27 -0.86 14.72
CA GLY A 151 3.68 -1.16 14.99
C GLY A 151 4.46 -1.64 13.77
N ARG A 152 4.18 -1.16 12.56
CA ARG A 152 4.90 -1.52 11.31
C ARG A 152 6.39 -1.19 11.36
N GLY A 153 6.77 -0.15 12.09
CA GLY A 153 8.16 0.22 12.31
C GLY A 153 8.88 -0.69 13.30
N GLU A 154 8.19 -1.64 13.94
CA GLU A 154 8.72 -2.48 15.01
C GLU A 154 8.93 -3.94 14.58
N PRO A 155 10.19 -4.38 14.40
CA PRO A 155 10.51 -5.77 14.07
C PRO A 155 9.96 -6.77 15.10
N SER A 156 9.91 -6.40 16.38
CA SER A 156 9.35 -7.25 17.44
C SER A 156 7.87 -7.59 17.24
N VAL A 157 7.13 -6.77 16.48
CA VAL A 157 5.73 -7.01 16.13
C VAL A 157 5.61 -7.89 14.89
N HIS A 158 6.44 -7.62 13.87
CA HIS A 158 6.25 -8.22 12.53
C HIS A 158 7.15 -9.40 12.22
N ALA A 159 8.30 -9.57 12.87
CA ALA A 159 9.13 -10.77 12.69
C ALA A 159 8.41 -12.05 13.15
N PRO A 160 7.73 -12.11 14.32
CA PRO A 160 6.94 -13.28 14.69
C PRO A 160 5.79 -13.57 13.71
N LYS A 161 5.09 -12.52 13.25
CA LYS A 161 4.01 -12.65 12.27
C LYS A 161 4.51 -13.10 10.90
N ALA A 162 5.69 -12.64 10.48
CA ALA A 162 6.36 -13.10 9.27
C ALA A 162 6.64 -14.59 9.35
N ARG A 163 7.24 -15.07 10.45
CA ARG A 163 7.49 -16.51 10.67
C ARG A 163 6.21 -17.33 10.63
N GLU A 164 5.14 -16.85 11.26
CA GLU A 164 3.84 -17.53 11.25
C GLU A 164 3.29 -17.69 9.83
N ARG A 165 3.35 -16.62 9.03
CA ARG A 165 2.91 -16.62 7.62
C ARG A 165 3.77 -17.53 6.74
N LEU A 166 5.09 -17.40 6.86
CA LEU A 166 6.04 -18.25 6.14
C LEU A 166 5.80 -19.74 6.46
N ALA A 167 5.57 -20.08 7.73
CA ALA A 167 5.27 -21.46 8.13
C ALA A 167 3.98 -22.01 7.50
N ARG A 168 2.97 -21.16 7.26
CA ARG A 168 1.78 -21.57 6.50
C ARG A 168 2.09 -21.76 5.02
N LEU A 169 2.83 -20.83 4.40
CA LEU A 169 3.26 -20.97 3.00
C LEU A 169 4.09 -22.24 2.76
N VAL A 170 4.94 -22.64 3.71
CA VAL A 170 5.67 -23.93 3.66
C VAL A 170 4.71 -25.10 3.74
N ARG A 171 3.79 -25.11 4.71
CA ARG A 171 2.81 -26.19 4.88
C ARG A 171 1.95 -26.40 3.63
N ASP A 172 1.63 -25.32 2.95
CA ASP A 172 0.80 -25.32 1.74
C ASP A 172 1.62 -25.60 0.46
N GLY A 173 2.93 -25.87 0.58
CA GLY A 173 3.82 -26.16 -0.55
C GLY A 173 4.00 -24.96 -1.50
N ARG A 174 3.87 -23.73 -0.98
CA ARG A 174 3.95 -22.49 -1.75
C ARG A 174 5.31 -21.81 -1.66
N TRP A 175 6.08 -22.09 -0.62
CA TRP A 175 7.39 -21.48 -0.38
C TRP A 175 8.36 -22.48 0.26
N GLU A 176 9.61 -22.44 -0.16
CA GLU A 176 10.69 -23.24 0.42
C GLU A 176 11.47 -22.41 1.45
N PRO A 177 11.76 -22.95 2.65
CA PRO A 177 12.52 -22.23 3.66
C PRO A 177 13.88 -21.73 3.16
N ASP A 178 14.12 -20.42 3.29
CA ASP A 178 15.41 -19.78 3.03
C ASP A 178 16.10 -19.38 4.34
N PRO A 179 17.28 -19.95 4.66
CA PRO A 179 18.07 -19.56 5.83
C PRO A 179 18.43 -18.07 5.89
N ALA A 180 18.50 -17.38 4.75
CA ALA A 180 18.74 -15.93 4.72
C ALA A 180 17.58 -15.13 5.31
N VAL A 181 16.34 -15.60 5.11
CA VAL A 181 15.15 -14.98 5.69
C VAL A 181 15.19 -15.11 7.21
N GLU A 182 15.49 -16.30 7.74
CA GLU A 182 15.55 -16.48 9.19
C GLU A 182 16.66 -15.62 9.83
N ARG A 183 17.86 -15.56 9.23
CA ARG A 183 18.94 -14.67 9.71
C ARG A 183 18.53 -13.20 9.75
N LEU A 184 17.77 -12.75 8.75
CA LEU A 184 17.24 -11.38 8.71
C LEU A 184 16.21 -11.15 9.84
N LEU A 185 15.29 -12.10 10.06
CA LEU A 185 14.29 -12.00 11.13
C LEU A 185 14.96 -12.03 12.52
N GLU A 186 15.96 -12.88 12.74
CA GLU A 186 16.79 -12.88 13.95
C GLU A 186 17.54 -11.56 14.15
N ALA A 187 18.01 -10.93 13.07
CA ALA A 187 18.59 -9.59 13.16
C ALA A 187 17.55 -8.56 13.59
N GLY A 188 16.32 -8.67 13.08
CA GLY A 188 15.15 -7.90 13.52
C GLY A 188 14.85 -8.06 15.01
N ASP A 189 14.88 -9.29 15.53
CA ASP A 189 14.61 -9.59 16.95
C ASP A 189 15.61 -8.88 17.90
N ARG A 190 16.81 -8.54 17.41
CA ARG A 190 17.85 -7.82 18.15
C ARG A 190 17.69 -6.30 18.09
N ILE A 191 16.81 -5.78 17.23
CA ILE A 191 16.56 -4.33 17.09
C ILE A 191 15.70 -3.86 18.28
N LYS A 192 16.18 -2.83 18.97
CA LYS A 192 15.43 -2.19 20.07
C LYS A 192 14.21 -1.42 19.54
N PRO A 193 13.19 -1.13 20.35
CA PRO A 193 12.07 -0.28 19.93
C PRO A 193 12.52 1.07 19.36
N TYR A 194 11.83 1.58 18.35
CA TYR A 194 12.19 2.85 17.73
C TYR A 194 11.82 4.04 18.63
N THR A 195 12.80 4.88 18.95
CA THR A 195 12.61 6.10 19.77
C THR A 195 13.02 7.39 19.04
N GLY A 196 13.33 7.29 17.75
CA GLY A 196 13.79 8.40 16.94
C GLY A 196 12.67 9.27 16.34
N PRO A 197 13.03 10.24 15.48
CA PRO A 197 12.06 11.11 14.81
C PRO A 197 11.20 10.36 13.81
N VAL A 198 9.88 10.56 13.90
CA VAL A 198 8.90 10.01 12.95
C VAL A 198 8.64 10.96 11.78
N SER A 199 8.21 10.42 10.65
CA SER A 199 7.83 11.16 9.43
C SER A 199 6.41 10.80 9.01
N ILE A 200 5.77 11.63 8.19
CA ILE A 200 4.54 11.22 7.49
C ILE A 200 4.92 10.02 6.61
N CYS A 201 4.21 8.91 6.78
CA CYS A 201 4.39 7.69 6.00
C CYS A 201 3.06 7.31 5.37
N HIS A 202 3.11 6.75 4.18
CA HIS A 202 1.99 6.06 3.54
C HIS A 202 1.44 4.97 4.46
N GLY A 203 2.32 4.26 5.17
CA GLY A 203 1.94 3.33 6.23
C GLY A 203 1.58 1.93 5.76
N ASP A 204 1.43 1.68 4.46
CA ASP A 204 1.16 0.34 3.90
C ASP A 204 1.72 0.21 2.48
N LEU A 205 2.88 0.79 2.23
CA LEU A 205 3.43 0.83 0.89
C LEU A 205 4.05 -0.51 0.51
N HIS A 206 3.42 -1.21 -0.45
CA HIS A 206 3.93 -2.46 -1.01
C HIS A 206 3.71 -2.53 -2.53
N ILE A 207 4.15 -3.62 -3.17
CA ILE A 207 4.19 -3.82 -4.63
C ILE A 207 2.85 -3.65 -5.37
N ARG A 208 1.72 -3.61 -4.67
CA ARG A 208 0.40 -3.34 -5.28
C ARG A 208 0.04 -1.86 -5.28
N HIS A 209 0.70 -1.07 -4.44
CA HIS A 209 0.38 0.34 -4.19
C HIS A 209 1.26 1.31 -4.99
N LEU A 210 2.22 0.79 -5.75
CA LEU A 210 2.95 1.54 -6.77
C LEU A 210 2.36 1.22 -8.15
N LEU A 211 1.94 2.24 -8.89
CA LEU A 211 1.53 2.12 -10.28
C LEU A 211 2.71 2.40 -11.21
N VAL A 212 2.81 1.63 -12.29
CA VAL A 212 3.81 1.79 -13.34
C VAL A 212 3.18 1.85 -14.73
N ASN A 213 3.81 2.55 -15.66
CA ASN A 213 3.45 2.54 -17.07
C ASN A 213 4.25 1.52 -17.88
N ASP A 214 3.96 1.45 -19.18
CA ASP A 214 4.63 0.57 -20.13
C ASP A 214 6.11 0.93 -20.35
N ASP A 215 6.50 2.19 -20.09
CA ASP A 215 7.90 2.66 -20.13
C ASP A 215 8.69 2.32 -18.85
N GLY A 216 8.07 1.67 -17.86
CA GLY A 216 8.72 1.27 -16.61
C GLY A 216 8.94 2.42 -15.62
N ARG A 217 8.21 3.53 -15.77
CA ARG A 217 8.18 4.67 -14.85
C ARG A 217 7.06 4.52 -13.83
N ALA A 218 7.27 5.05 -12.64
CA ALA A 218 6.19 5.13 -11.65
C ALA A 218 5.20 6.22 -12.08
N THR A 219 3.90 5.92 -12.03
CA THR A 219 2.83 6.86 -12.42
C THR A 219 1.96 7.31 -11.26
N GLY A 220 2.04 6.63 -10.12
CA GLY A 220 1.35 7.07 -8.92
C GLY A 220 1.45 6.09 -7.76
N VAL A 221 1.04 6.58 -6.59
CA VAL A 221 1.00 5.80 -5.36
C VAL A 221 -0.43 5.83 -4.82
N ILE A 222 -1.01 4.66 -4.57
CA ILE A 222 -2.43 4.48 -4.24
C ILE A 222 -2.61 3.78 -2.89
N ASP A 223 -3.83 3.82 -2.35
CA ASP A 223 -4.25 3.15 -1.11
C ASP A 223 -3.68 3.75 0.19
N TRP A 224 -4.16 4.93 0.56
CA TRP A 224 -3.59 5.77 1.63
C TRP A 224 -4.32 5.62 2.97
N GLY A 225 -5.13 4.58 3.15
CA GLY A 225 -5.93 4.36 4.37
C GLY A 225 -5.08 4.30 5.66
N ASP A 226 -3.84 3.84 5.54
CA ASP A 226 -2.88 3.66 6.63
C ASP A 226 -1.95 4.87 6.86
N LEU A 227 -2.24 6.02 6.22
CA LEU A 227 -1.48 7.26 6.39
C LEU A 227 -1.30 7.60 7.89
N CYS A 228 -0.04 7.69 8.31
CA CYS A 228 0.35 7.78 9.72
C CYS A 228 1.68 8.53 9.92
N MET A 229 2.07 8.69 11.18
CA MET A 229 3.43 9.08 11.56
C MET A 229 4.20 7.84 12.00
N ALA A 230 5.32 7.52 11.35
CA ALA A 230 6.13 6.34 11.69
C ALA A 230 7.63 6.55 11.43
N ASP A 231 8.48 5.58 11.82
CA ASP A 231 9.83 5.52 11.28
C ASP A 231 9.77 5.28 9.76
N ARG A 232 10.69 5.92 9.04
CA ARG A 232 10.76 5.87 7.57
C ARG A 232 10.98 4.45 7.02
N SER A 233 11.38 3.47 7.84
CA SER A 233 11.45 2.06 7.45
C SER A 233 10.12 1.49 6.97
N VAL A 234 8.99 2.04 7.44
CA VAL A 234 7.66 1.54 7.06
C VAL A 234 7.46 1.59 5.56
N ASP A 235 7.69 2.75 4.95
CA ASP A 235 7.54 2.90 3.49
C ASP A 235 8.76 2.42 2.71
N LEU A 236 9.95 2.47 3.32
CA LEU A 236 11.17 1.90 2.73
C LEU A 236 11.12 0.38 2.59
N SER A 237 10.15 -0.31 3.22
CA SER A 237 9.95 -1.75 3.01
C SER A 237 9.74 -2.11 1.53
N LEU A 238 9.11 -1.24 0.74
CA LEU A 238 8.97 -1.44 -0.70
C LEU A 238 10.32 -1.44 -1.45
N ALA A 239 11.35 -0.72 -0.94
CA ALA A 239 12.70 -0.76 -1.52
C ALA A 239 13.31 -2.17 -1.48
N TYR A 240 12.89 -2.99 -0.53
CA TYR A 240 13.42 -4.34 -0.31
C TYR A 240 12.47 -5.43 -0.81
N GLY A 241 11.15 -5.20 -0.84
CA GLY A 241 10.17 -6.14 -1.40
C GLY A 241 9.95 -6.00 -2.90
N GLY A 242 10.13 -4.80 -3.47
CA GLY A 242 9.85 -4.50 -4.88
C GLY A 242 11.07 -4.42 -5.79
N PHE A 243 12.27 -4.26 -5.23
CA PHE A 243 13.50 -3.95 -5.99
C PHE A 243 14.73 -4.66 -5.41
N THR A 244 15.69 -4.97 -6.27
CA THR A 244 17.01 -5.55 -5.94
C THR A 244 18.06 -5.00 -6.91
N GLY A 245 19.35 -5.19 -6.61
CA GLY A 245 20.44 -4.83 -7.51
C GLY A 245 20.36 -3.37 -7.99
N PRO A 246 20.56 -3.09 -9.30
CA PRO A 246 20.57 -1.73 -9.84
C PRO A 246 19.30 -0.91 -9.52
N ALA A 247 18.14 -1.56 -9.45
CA ALA A 247 16.89 -0.87 -9.17
C ALA A 247 16.84 -0.38 -7.71
N ARG A 248 17.26 -1.20 -6.75
CA ARG A 248 17.36 -0.77 -5.35
C ARG A 248 18.40 0.33 -5.18
N THR A 249 19.55 0.21 -5.85
CA THR A 249 20.58 1.26 -5.86
C THR A 249 20.02 2.58 -6.37
N ALA A 250 19.23 2.57 -7.45
CA ALA A 250 18.60 3.77 -8.01
C ALA A 250 17.61 4.41 -7.03
N LEU A 251 16.77 3.60 -6.37
CA LEU A 251 15.84 4.08 -5.34
C LEU A 251 16.57 4.74 -4.17
N LEU A 252 17.54 4.04 -3.58
CA LEU A 252 18.27 4.55 -2.41
C LEU A 252 19.12 5.77 -2.75
N SER A 253 19.63 5.85 -3.99
CA SER A 253 20.35 7.03 -4.48
C SER A 253 19.44 8.25 -4.62
N ALA A 254 18.20 8.07 -5.12
CA ALA A 254 17.20 9.15 -5.21
C ALA A 254 16.61 9.53 -3.84
N TYR A 255 16.49 8.56 -2.94
CA TYR A 255 15.93 8.75 -1.60
C TYR A 255 16.92 9.39 -0.61
N GLY A 256 18.16 8.91 -0.57
CA GLY A 256 19.18 9.28 0.39
C GLY A 256 19.63 8.13 1.31
N PRO A 257 20.63 8.38 2.17
CA PRO A 257 21.24 7.33 2.99
C PRO A 257 20.27 6.71 4.00
N VAL A 258 20.35 5.40 4.15
CA VAL A 258 19.59 4.61 5.12
C VAL A 258 20.57 3.98 6.11
N GLY A 259 20.37 4.20 7.41
CA GLY A 259 21.20 3.59 8.44
C GLY A 259 20.87 2.10 8.63
N ALA A 260 21.86 1.31 9.04
CA ALA A 260 21.76 -0.15 9.13
C ALA A 260 20.56 -0.66 9.93
N GLU A 261 20.25 -0.06 11.09
CA GLU A 261 19.07 -0.47 11.86
C GLU A 261 17.75 -0.21 11.13
N ARG A 262 17.65 0.91 10.41
CA ARG A 262 16.45 1.26 9.63
C ARG A 262 16.29 0.34 8.43
N GLU A 263 17.40 -0.03 7.80
CA GLU A 263 17.41 -1.03 6.74
C GLU A 263 16.90 -2.39 7.25
N ILE A 264 17.37 -2.86 8.41
CA ILE A 264 16.86 -4.11 9.00
C ILE A 264 15.36 -4.03 9.27
N ARG A 265 14.87 -2.92 9.85
CA ARG A 265 13.42 -2.71 10.07
C ARG A 265 12.62 -2.81 8.76
N ALA A 266 13.09 -2.12 7.72
CA ALA A 266 12.43 -2.09 6.43
C ALA A 266 12.40 -3.47 5.77
N ARG A 267 13.52 -4.22 5.83
CA ARG A 267 13.63 -5.59 5.30
C ARG A 267 12.74 -6.58 6.05
N VAL A 268 12.68 -6.52 7.39
CA VAL A 268 11.77 -7.35 8.19
C VAL A 268 10.32 -7.09 7.83
N LEU A 269 9.93 -5.82 7.71
CA LEU A 269 8.58 -5.46 7.29
C LEU A 269 8.30 -5.90 5.84
N ALA A 270 9.29 -5.81 4.94
CA ALA A 270 9.17 -6.28 3.57
C ALA A 270 8.88 -7.79 3.51
N VAL A 271 9.57 -8.61 4.30
CA VAL A 271 9.29 -10.06 4.42
C VAL A 271 7.86 -10.29 4.90
N PHE A 272 7.43 -9.60 5.96
CA PHE A 272 6.06 -9.72 6.48
C PHE A 272 5.00 -9.38 5.42
N LEU A 273 5.14 -8.21 4.77
CA LEU A 273 4.20 -7.73 3.75
C LEU A 273 4.15 -8.69 2.55
N CYS A 274 5.30 -9.14 2.07
CA CYS A 274 5.38 -10.08 0.97
C CYS A 274 4.77 -11.44 1.34
N ALA A 275 5.01 -11.96 2.55
CA ALA A 275 4.38 -13.19 3.02
C ALA A 275 2.85 -13.04 3.15
N ALA A 276 2.36 -11.90 3.64
CA ALA A 276 0.94 -11.61 3.73
C ALA A 276 0.28 -11.54 2.34
N LEU A 277 0.93 -10.88 1.38
CA LEU A 277 0.45 -10.81 0.00
C LEU A 277 0.47 -12.18 -0.69
N ALA A 278 1.50 -13.00 -0.45
CA ALA A 278 1.58 -14.36 -0.98
C ALA A 278 0.43 -15.23 -0.47
N GLU A 279 0.13 -15.19 0.84
CA GLU A 279 -1.02 -15.93 1.40
C GLU A 279 -2.35 -15.46 0.79
N TYR A 280 -2.56 -14.14 0.71
CA TYR A 280 -3.75 -13.57 0.09
C TYR A 280 -3.89 -14.00 -1.38
N ALA A 281 -2.80 -13.93 -2.13
CA ALA A 281 -2.77 -14.30 -3.55
C ALA A 281 -3.05 -15.81 -3.75
N ALA A 282 -2.52 -16.66 -2.87
CA ALA A 282 -2.80 -18.09 -2.90
C ALA A 282 -4.28 -18.39 -2.60
N GLY A 283 -4.86 -17.73 -1.59
CA GLY A 283 -6.28 -17.88 -1.22
C GLY A 283 -7.27 -17.34 -2.26
N THR A 284 -6.83 -16.42 -3.12
CA THR A 284 -7.67 -15.77 -4.14
C THR A 284 -7.34 -16.21 -5.58
N GLY A 285 -6.40 -17.14 -5.77
CA GLY A 285 -6.04 -17.64 -7.10
C GLY A 285 -5.26 -16.64 -7.97
N ARG A 286 -4.62 -15.63 -7.39
CA ARG A 286 -3.87 -14.58 -8.12
C ARG A 286 -2.43 -15.00 -8.36
N SER A 287 -2.19 -15.85 -9.36
CA SER A 287 -0.87 -16.47 -9.61
C SER A 287 0.27 -15.48 -9.83
N ARG A 288 0.03 -14.36 -10.52
CA ARG A 288 1.07 -13.34 -10.77
C ARG A 288 1.48 -12.63 -9.48
N LEU A 289 0.51 -12.15 -8.70
CA LEU A 289 0.76 -11.57 -7.38
C LEU A 289 1.46 -12.56 -6.45
N LEU A 290 1.06 -13.85 -6.46
CA LEU A 290 1.71 -14.88 -5.65
C LEU A 290 3.20 -15.00 -6.01
N HIS A 291 3.52 -15.15 -7.29
CA HIS A 291 4.91 -15.25 -7.76
C HIS A 291 5.73 -14.01 -7.39
N GLU A 292 5.17 -12.82 -7.62
CA GLU A 292 5.83 -11.57 -7.31
C GLU A 292 6.07 -11.40 -5.80
N ALA A 293 5.10 -11.72 -4.97
CA ALA A 293 5.21 -11.62 -3.52
C ALA A 293 6.24 -12.62 -2.96
N LEU A 294 6.28 -13.86 -3.46
CA LEU A 294 7.30 -14.83 -3.09
C LEU A 294 8.71 -14.36 -3.51
N THR A 295 8.83 -13.78 -4.70
CA THR A 295 10.09 -13.16 -5.16
C THR A 295 10.49 -11.98 -4.27
N GLY A 296 9.53 -11.19 -3.80
CA GLY A 296 9.76 -10.09 -2.86
C GLY A 296 10.34 -10.54 -1.52
N ILE A 297 10.01 -11.74 -1.02
CA ILE A 297 10.66 -12.32 0.18
C ILE A 297 12.15 -12.53 -0.09
N THR A 298 12.51 -13.08 -1.26
CA THR A 298 13.91 -13.26 -1.66
C THR A 298 14.63 -11.94 -1.85
N ARG A 299 14.00 -10.94 -2.49
CA ARG A 299 14.60 -9.60 -2.63
C ARG A 299 14.94 -9.00 -1.27
N ALA A 300 14.11 -9.20 -0.24
CA ALA A 300 14.35 -8.64 1.07
C ALA A 300 15.65 -9.14 1.75
N THR A 301 16.19 -10.28 1.30
CA THR A 301 17.42 -10.89 1.85
C THR A 301 18.65 -10.74 0.96
N THR A 302 18.48 -10.36 -0.31
CA THR A 302 19.58 -10.07 -1.23
C THR A 302 20.05 -8.62 -1.12
N ASP A 303 21.22 -8.31 -1.68
CA ASP A 303 21.72 -6.93 -1.80
C ASP A 303 21.05 -6.14 -2.94
#